data_AF-A0A1V3BZ81-F1
#
_entry.id   AF-A0A1V3BZ81-F1
#
_cell.length_a   1.000
_cell.length_b   1.000
_cell.length_c   1.000
_cell.angle_alpha   90.00
_cell.angle_beta   90.00
_cell.angle_gamma   90.00
#
_symmetry.space_group_name_H-M   'P 1'
#
loop_
_entity.id
_entity.type
_entity.pdbx_description
1 polymer ?
#
loop_
_entity_poly.entity_id
_entity_poly.type
_entity_poly.pdbx_seq_one_letter_code
_entity_poly.pdbx_strand_id
1 'polypeptide(L)'
;MQNRAKQDPDMFAAAITAFEDQRGLSFAVEWRRFPWTYGPDVERALVGPSYLGNVAIGLKDGFSWGYQDRHGKWKYVQRDRLDILVEAVIWDRAGFQPSLPSRSARGQDRGAK
;
A
#
# COMPACT_ATOMS: atom_id res chain seq x y z
N MET A 1 -16.95 -24.96 20.89
CA MET A 1 -17.92 -24.45 19.90
C MET A 1 -17.15 -24.05 18.64
N GLN A 2 -16.98 -25.00 17.71
CA GLN A 2 -16.46 -24.72 16.38
C GLN A 2 -17.63 -24.19 15.55
N ASN A 3 -17.61 -22.91 15.18
CA ASN A 3 -18.61 -22.35 14.29
C ASN A 3 -18.06 -21.13 13.53
N ARG A 4 -17.86 -21.33 12.23
CA ARG A 4 -18.21 -20.36 11.18
C ARG A 4 -17.29 -19.15 10.94
N ALA A 5 -15.97 -19.33 10.93
CA ALA A 5 -15.12 -18.56 10.01
C ALA A 5 -15.26 -19.19 8.61
N LYS A 6 -16.44 -18.98 8.01
CA LYS A 6 -16.67 -19.25 6.58
C LYS A 6 -15.57 -18.48 5.87
N GLN A 7 -14.70 -19.19 5.15
CA GLN A 7 -13.53 -18.65 4.45
C GLN A 7 -13.91 -17.35 3.74
N ASP A 8 -13.59 -16.20 4.33
CA ASP A 8 -13.52 -14.96 3.57
C ASP A 8 -12.33 -15.17 2.63
N PRO A 9 -12.51 -15.20 1.31
CA PRO A 9 -11.40 -15.40 0.39
C PRO A 9 -10.30 -14.40 0.74
N ASP A 10 -9.06 -14.88 0.94
CA ASP A 10 -7.96 -14.02 1.38
C ASP A 10 -7.75 -12.91 0.34
N MET A 11 -8.28 -11.72 0.64
CA MET A 11 -8.28 -10.59 -0.28
C MET A 11 -6.89 -10.14 -0.66
N PHE A 12 -5.91 -10.35 0.22
CA PHE A 12 -4.52 -10.06 -0.08
C PHE A 12 -3.99 -11.04 -1.13
N ALA A 13 -4.31 -12.33 -1.02
CA ALA A 13 -3.96 -13.30 -2.05
C ALA A 13 -4.63 -12.96 -3.39
N ALA A 14 -5.93 -12.61 -3.37
CA ALA A 14 -6.65 -12.20 -4.57
C ALA A 14 -6.06 -10.94 -5.22
N ALA A 15 -5.67 -9.95 -4.42
CA ALA A 15 -5.01 -8.74 -4.90
C ALA A 15 -3.62 -9.02 -5.48
N ILE A 16 -2.82 -9.89 -4.85
CA ILE A 16 -1.52 -10.33 -5.39
C ILE A 16 -1.71 -10.96 -6.77
N THR A 17 -2.62 -11.94 -6.87
CA THR A 17 -2.95 -12.59 -8.14
C THR A 17 -3.42 -11.56 -9.17
N ALA A 18 -4.23 -10.57 -8.80
CA ALA A 18 -4.66 -9.53 -9.74
C ALA A 18 -3.50 -8.67 -10.27
N PHE A 19 -2.54 -8.29 -9.41
CA PHE A 19 -1.34 -7.55 -9.84
C PHE A 19 -0.42 -8.40 -10.73
N GLU A 20 -0.28 -9.68 -10.40
CA GLU A 20 0.51 -10.63 -11.19
C GLU A 20 -0.14 -10.87 -12.56
N ASP A 21 -1.41 -11.24 -12.60
CA ASP A 21 -2.12 -11.60 -13.84
C ASP A 21 -2.25 -10.41 -14.81
N GLN A 22 -2.59 -9.23 -14.32
CA GLN A 22 -2.90 -8.09 -15.21
C GLN A 22 -1.63 -7.38 -15.69
N ARG A 23 -0.57 -7.40 -14.88
CA ARG A 23 0.56 -6.47 -15.01
C ARG A 23 1.93 -7.10 -14.74
N GLY A 24 1.98 -8.39 -14.41
CA GLY A 24 3.23 -9.10 -14.11
C GLY A 24 3.95 -8.57 -12.87
N LEU A 25 3.22 -7.95 -11.94
CA LEU A 25 3.80 -7.30 -10.77
C LEU A 25 3.74 -8.21 -9.55
N SER A 26 4.91 -8.57 -9.02
CA SER A 26 5.00 -9.33 -7.78
C SER A 26 4.86 -8.41 -6.57
N PHE A 27 3.87 -8.68 -5.73
CA PHE A 27 3.70 -8.03 -4.42
C PHE A 27 3.98 -9.04 -3.30
N ALA A 28 4.57 -8.55 -2.23
CA ALA A 28 4.74 -9.32 -0.99
C ALA A 28 3.72 -8.87 0.06
N VAL A 29 3.42 -9.74 1.03
CA VAL A 29 2.63 -9.35 2.21
C VAL A 29 3.58 -9.03 3.35
N GLU A 30 3.49 -7.81 3.88
CA GLU A 30 4.23 -7.35 5.06
C GLU A 30 3.26 -6.81 6.13
N TRP A 31 3.78 -6.55 7.32
CA TRP A 31 3.06 -5.83 8.38
C TRP A 31 3.53 -4.37 8.40
N ARG A 32 2.61 -3.42 8.21
CA ARG A 32 2.91 -1.99 8.12
C ARG A 32 1.99 -1.18 9.03
N ARG A 33 2.48 0.00 9.41
CA ARG A 33 1.65 1.05 10.01
C ARG A 33 1.03 1.91 8.93
N PHE A 34 -0.22 2.27 9.16
CA PHE A 34 -0.98 3.18 8.32
C PHE A 34 -1.52 4.35 9.15
N PRO A 35 -1.95 5.47 8.54
CA PRO A 35 -2.51 6.59 9.28
C PRO A 35 -3.77 6.24 10.08
N TRP A 36 -4.45 5.14 9.75
CA TRP A 36 -5.62 4.63 10.48
C TRP A 36 -5.27 3.58 11.53
N THR A 37 -4.00 3.18 11.65
CA THR A 37 -3.54 2.30 12.76
C THR A 37 -3.24 3.15 13.99
N TYR A 38 -3.68 2.70 15.17
CA TYR A 38 -3.52 3.43 16.43
C TYR A 38 -2.46 2.76 17.32
N GLY A 39 -1.78 3.54 18.18
CA GLY A 39 -0.84 2.98 19.15
C GLY A 39 0.28 2.14 18.51
N PRO A 40 0.54 0.90 18.98
CA PRO A 40 1.52 -0.02 18.40
C PRO A 40 0.97 -0.87 17.24
N ASP A 41 -0.28 -0.64 16.80
CA ASP A 41 -0.95 -1.53 15.87
C ASP A 41 -0.32 -1.50 14.47
N VAL A 42 -0.28 -2.67 13.85
CA VAL A 42 0.15 -2.89 12.46
C VAL A 42 -0.88 -3.75 11.75
N GLU A 43 -1.05 -3.51 10.46
CA GLU A 43 -1.96 -4.27 9.61
C GLU A 43 -1.19 -4.93 8.45
N ARG A 44 -1.80 -5.98 7.87
CA ARG A 44 -1.29 -6.60 6.64
C ARG A 44 -1.30 -5.55 5.52
N ALA A 45 -0.23 -5.54 4.75
CA ALA A 45 -0.01 -4.65 3.63
C ALA A 45 0.51 -5.42 2.43
N LEU A 46 0.02 -5.08 1.24
CA LEU A 46 0.69 -5.43 -0.01
C LEU A 46 1.84 -4.44 -0.22
N VAL A 47 3.05 -4.95 -0.34
CA VAL A 47 4.23 -4.14 -0.61
C VAL A 47 4.73 -4.44 -2.01
N GLY A 48 4.67 -3.41 -2.84
CA GLY A 48 5.07 -3.47 -4.24
C GLY A 48 6.58 -3.35 -4.43
N PRO A 49 7.06 -3.66 -5.63
CA PRO A 49 8.48 -3.62 -5.96
C PRO A 49 9.06 -2.20 -5.91
N SER A 50 10.39 -2.13 -5.84
CA SER A 50 11.14 -0.87 -5.66
C SER A 50 10.92 0.15 -6.77
N TYR A 51 10.67 -0.30 -8.00
CA TYR A 51 10.37 0.59 -9.14
C TYR A 51 8.97 1.21 -9.11
N LEU A 52 8.11 0.79 -8.17
CA LEU A 52 6.89 1.50 -7.77
C LEU A 52 7.10 2.35 -6.51
N GLY A 53 8.36 2.55 -6.11
CA GLY A 53 8.77 3.27 -4.92
C GLY A 53 8.40 2.57 -3.61
N ASN A 54 8.42 1.23 -3.57
CA ASN A 54 8.02 0.44 -2.40
C ASN A 54 6.63 0.82 -1.87
N VAL A 55 5.66 0.97 -2.79
CA VAL A 55 4.28 1.31 -2.45
C VAL A 55 3.73 0.29 -1.44
N ALA A 56 3.09 0.79 -0.38
CA ALA A 56 2.41 -0.02 0.61
C ALA A 56 0.89 0.21 0.48
N ILE A 57 0.15 -0.88 0.33
CA ILE A 57 -1.31 -0.88 0.17
C ILE A 57 -1.92 -1.64 1.35
N GLY A 58 -2.72 -0.96 2.18
CA GLY A 58 -3.41 -1.57 3.33
C GLY A 58 -4.91 -1.66 3.10
N LEU A 59 -5.60 -2.47 3.89
CA LEU A 59 -7.06 -2.61 3.81
C LEU A 59 -7.74 -1.89 4.98
N LYS A 60 -8.09 -0.62 4.76
CA LYS A 60 -8.75 0.22 5.74
C LYS A 60 -10.16 -0.29 6.05
N ASP A 61 -10.45 -0.48 7.34
CA ASP A 61 -11.73 -0.92 7.90
C ASP A 61 -12.30 -2.21 7.26
N GLY A 62 -11.44 -3.02 6.64
CA GLY A 62 -11.85 -4.22 5.90
C GLY A 62 -12.66 -3.94 4.62
N PHE A 63 -12.78 -2.68 4.18
CA PHE A 63 -13.69 -2.26 3.10
C PHE A 63 -13.01 -1.50 1.96
N SER A 64 -11.86 -0.85 2.21
CA SER A 64 -11.19 -0.06 1.18
C SER A 64 -9.68 -0.27 1.17
N TRP A 65 -9.11 -0.47 -0.01
CA TRP A 65 -7.67 -0.47 -0.21
C TRP A 65 -7.15 0.96 -0.16
N GLY A 66 -6.21 1.24 0.74
CA GLY A 66 -5.57 2.54 0.91
C GLY A 66 -4.09 2.49 0.55
N TYR A 67 -3.63 3.43 -0.27
CA TYR A 67 -2.20 3.59 -0.62
C TYR A 67 -1.85 5.07 -0.80
N GLN A 68 -0.55 5.40 -0.79
CA GLN A 68 -0.06 6.73 -1.12
C GLN A 68 0.32 6.82 -2.60
N ASP A 69 -0.17 7.85 -3.29
CA ASP A 69 0.29 8.20 -4.62
C ASP A 69 1.74 8.71 -4.61
N ARG A 70 2.30 9.05 -5.78
CA ARG A 70 3.66 9.59 -5.89
C ARG A 70 3.88 10.94 -5.19
N HIS A 71 2.82 11.65 -4.83
CA HIS A 71 2.86 12.93 -4.13
C HIS A 71 2.61 12.78 -2.62
N GLY A 72 2.49 11.54 -2.12
CA GLY A 72 2.24 11.24 -0.71
C GLY A 72 0.78 11.39 -0.28
N LYS A 73 -0.15 11.63 -1.23
CA LYS A 73 -1.57 11.75 -0.92
C LYS A 73 -2.20 10.36 -0.85
N TRP A 74 -3.03 10.14 0.15
CA TRP A 74 -3.78 8.89 0.30
C TRP A 74 -4.91 8.78 -0.72
N LYS A 75 -4.96 7.63 -1.38
CA LYS A 75 -6.01 7.20 -2.30
C LYS A 75 -6.69 5.99 -1.71
N TYR A 76 -7.98 5.86 -1.99
CA TYR A 76 -8.81 4.76 -1.51
C TYR A 76 -9.60 4.15 -2.65
N VAL A 77 -9.57 2.82 -2.76
CA VAL A 77 -10.30 2.03 -3.74
C VAL A 77 -11.17 1.02 -3.01
N GLN A 78 -12.36 0.73 -3.51
CA GLN A 78 -13.23 -0.28 -2.89
C GLN A 78 -12.58 -1.67 -2.92
N ARG A 79 -12.77 -2.43 -1.84
CA ARG A 79 -12.13 -3.74 -1.61
C ARG A 79 -12.29 -4.73 -2.77
N ASP A 80 -13.47 -4.76 -3.37
CA ASP A 80 -13.89 -5.67 -4.44
C ASP A 80 -13.44 -5.23 -5.84
N ARG A 81 -13.08 -3.95 -6.01
CA ARG A 81 -12.64 -3.35 -7.29
C ARG A 81 -11.14 -3.51 -7.51
N LEU A 82 -10.68 -4.75 -7.56
CA LEU A 82 -9.25 -5.05 -7.79
C LEU A 82 -8.76 -4.58 -9.17
N ASP A 83 -9.63 -4.58 -10.18
CA ASP A 83 -9.39 -3.97 -11.49
C ASP A 83 -8.98 -2.49 -11.37
N ILE A 84 -9.75 -1.71 -10.61
CA ILE A 84 -9.46 -0.30 -10.38
C ILE A 84 -8.20 -0.14 -9.52
N LEU A 85 -8.02 -0.98 -8.50
CA LEU A 85 -6.86 -0.91 -7.63
C LEU A 85 -5.55 -1.05 -8.42
N VAL A 86 -5.48 -2.07 -9.28
CA VAL A 86 -4.30 -2.34 -10.10
C VAL A 86 -3.99 -1.17 -11.02
N GLU A 87 -4.99 -0.69 -11.77
CA GLU A 87 -4.82 0.43 -12.69
C GLU A 87 -4.42 1.73 -11.97
N ALA A 88 -5.08 2.04 -10.86
CA ALA A 88 -4.81 3.26 -10.10
C ALA A 88 -3.40 3.28 -9.51
N VAL A 89 -2.94 2.17 -8.94
CA VAL A 89 -1.59 2.06 -8.38
C VAL A 89 -0.53 2.22 -9.48
N ILE A 90 -0.74 1.61 -10.63
CA ILE A 90 0.21 1.68 -11.74
C ILE A 90 0.24 3.09 -12.32
N TRP A 91 -0.92 3.68 -12.57
CA TRP A 91 -0.99 5.05 -13.05
C TRP A 91 -0.28 6.04 -12.11
N ASP A 92 -0.48 5.89 -10.80
CA ASP A 92 0.09 6.80 -9.81
C ASP A 92 1.57 6.55 -9.52
N ARG A 93 2.06 5.31 -9.67
CA ARG A 93 3.39 4.89 -9.16
C ARG A 93 4.34 4.33 -10.20
N ALA A 94 3.88 3.94 -11.39
CA ALA A 94 4.78 3.42 -12.42
C ALA A 94 5.81 4.48 -12.84
N GLY A 95 7.07 4.07 -12.88
CA GLY A 95 8.18 4.99 -13.17
C GLY A 95 8.47 6.01 -12.06
N PHE A 96 7.87 5.86 -10.88
CA PHE A 96 8.19 6.72 -9.74
C PHE A 96 9.60 6.40 -9.24
N GLN A 97 10.50 7.35 -9.44
CA GLN A 97 11.82 7.35 -8.84
C GLN A 97 11.79 8.26 -7.62
N PRO A 98 11.87 7.73 -6.38
CA PRO A 98 11.94 8.58 -5.19
C PRO A 98 13.15 9.51 -5.31
N SER A 99 12.96 10.78 -4.96
CA SER A 99 14.07 11.73 -4.94
C SER A 99 15.17 11.20 -4.02
N LEU A 100 16.42 11.26 -4.50
CA LEU A 100 17.55 10.87 -3.68
C LEU A 100 17.54 11.74 -2.41
N PRO A 101 17.76 11.16 -1.23
CA PRO A 101 17.83 11.94 0.00
C PRO A 101 18.90 13.02 -0.14
N SER A 102 18.48 14.28 -0.18
CA SER A 102 19.41 15.41 -0.27
C SER A 102 19.97 15.70 1.13
N ARG A 103 21.29 15.89 1.23
CA ARG A 103 21.94 16.27 2.50
C ARG A 103 21.40 17.59 3.08
N SER A 104 20.82 18.46 2.26
CA SER A 104 20.29 19.76 2.66
C SER A 104 19.00 19.67 3.49
N ALA A 105 18.22 18.60 3.39
CA ALA A 105 17.02 18.41 4.21
C ALA A 105 17.34 18.13 5.70
N ARG A 106 18.55 17.64 6.02
CA ARG A 106 18.99 17.45 7.42
C ARG A 106 19.44 18.76 8.11
N GLY A 107 19.62 19.85 7.35
CA GLY A 107 20.12 21.12 7.88
C GLY A 107 19.04 22.05 8.45
N GLN A 108 17.78 21.90 8.05
CA GLN A 108 16.70 22.83 8.44
C GLN A 108 16.01 22.50 9.77
N ASP A 109 16.29 21.34 10.37
CA ASP A 109 15.67 20.92 11.65
C ASP A 109 16.54 21.24 12.89
N ARG A 110 17.62 22.02 12.72
CA ARG A 110 18.53 22.45 13.80
C ARG A 110 18.79 23.97 13.80
N GLY A 111 17.77 24.77 13.51
CA GLY A 111 17.91 26.23 13.43
C GLY A 111 16.65 27.00 13.78
N ALA A 112 15.94 26.59 14.84
CA ALA A 112 14.94 27.44 15.49
C ALA A 112 15.28 27.54 16.98
N LYS A 113 16.11 28.55 17.31
CA LYS A 113 16.21 29.12 18.64
C LYS A 113 16.32 30.63 18.48
#